data_AF-I3VZD0-F1
#
_entry.id   AF-I3VZD0-F1
#
_cell.length_a   1.000
_cell.length_b   1.000
_cell.length_c   1.000
_cell.angle_alpha   90.00
_cell.angle_beta   90.00
_cell.angle_gamma   90.00
#
_symmetry.space_group_name_H-M   'P 1'
#
loop_
_entity.id
_entity.type
_entity.pdbx_description
1 polymer ?
#
loop_
_entity_poly.entity_id
_entity_poly.type
_entity_poly.pdbx_seq_one_letter_code
_entity_poly.pdbx_strand_id
1 'polypeptide(L)'
;MTIITHTREAGTLIEGTAKGDGSSTILKAAGWRWSRNLGTWYVPHTRDSAARRHLINDTAEQLREAGFAVEIEINDTARPAATVEQDKAQRAGERAEALAARAERRESAAEHAQQLARAADGRLPEGGEPIKIGHHSESRHRNAIARANRATRRAIAADQEAKQAAEQADTAALATIRRYNPVTVANRLETLGADLRRAERQLNGHTRTLYMTGDIRYVEASEPAQGDYAERLQARIQELRDQISYWEGVRAEQIAAGMAGNYGPETITKGDQVKFRGSWYEVRRVNRKSVTIPSMVGGSWTDTVSYHELSGHQPKAF
;
A
#
# COMPACT_ATOMS: atom_id res chain seq x y z
N MET A 1 -31.31 8.52 16.20
CA MET A 1 -31.28 7.38 15.26
C MET A 1 -29.88 7.32 14.69
N THR A 2 -29.21 6.17 14.80
CA THR A 2 -27.84 5.94 14.34
C THR A 2 -27.89 5.02 13.13
N ILE A 3 -27.20 5.37 12.04
CA ILE A 3 -27.26 4.61 10.79
C ILE A 3 -25.86 4.13 10.46
N ILE A 4 -25.70 2.82 10.29
CA ILE A 4 -24.47 2.21 9.78
C ILE A 4 -24.64 1.99 8.29
N THR A 5 -23.93 2.76 7.48
CA THR A 5 -24.01 2.66 6.01
C THR A 5 -22.72 2.04 5.46
N HIS A 6 -22.85 1.13 4.50
CA HIS A 6 -21.73 0.66 3.70
C HIS A 6 -22.02 0.78 2.20
N THR A 7 -21.13 1.46 1.50
CA THR A 7 -21.04 1.41 0.04
C THR A 7 -19.60 1.10 -0.39
N ARG A 8 -19.42 0.51 -1.57
CA ARG A 8 -18.07 0.31 -2.12
C ARG A 8 -17.31 1.63 -2.31
N GLU A 9 -18.01 2.70 -2.66
CA GLU A 9 -17.36 4.00 -2.86
C GLU A 9 -16.94 4.67 -1.55
N ALA A 10 -17.82 4.71 -0.55
CA ALA A 10 -17.58 5.45 0.70
C ALA A 10 -16.89 4.61 1.79
N GLY A 11 -17.01 3.28 1.70
CA GLY A 11 -16.63 2.36 2.77
C GLY A 11 -17.73 2.28 3.83
N THR A 12 -17.37 1.84 5.04
CA THR A 12 -18.31 1.73 6.16
C THR A 12 -18.26 2.97 7.05
N LEU A 13 -19.41 3.63 7.21
CA LEU A 13 -19.60 4.88 7.96
C LEU A 13 -20.71 4.72 9.01
N ILE A 14 -20.67 5.55 10.07
CA ILE A 14 -21.76 5.66 11.06
C ILE A 14 -22.15 7.11 11.27
N GLU A 15 -23.39 7.42 10.94
CA GLU A 15 -24.02 8.72 11.13
C GLU A 15 -24.99 8.72 12.32
N GLY A 16 -25.34 9.92 12.80
CA GLY A 16 -26.34 10.07 13.88
C GLY A 16 -25.80 9.87 15.30
N THR A 17 -24.48 9.90 15.49
CA THR A 17 -23.83 9.95 16.81
C THR A 17 -23.51 11.38 17.22
N ALA A 18 -23.56 11.68 18.52
CA ALA A 18 -23.23 12.98 19.08
C ALA A 18 -22.05 12.92 20.06
N LYS A 19 -21.34 14.05 20.21
CA LYS A 19 -20.24 14.12 21.18
C LYS A 19 -20.79 13.95 22.60
N GLY A 20 -20.31 12.93 23.32
CA GLY A 20 -20.69 12.69 24.71
C GLY A 20 -21.93 11.81 24.89
N ASP A 21 -22.48 11.24 23.81
CA ASP A 21 -23.64 10.33 23.87
C ASP A 21 -23.30 8.92 24.39
N GLY A 22 -22.02 8.58 24.57
CA GLY A 22 -21.55 7.26 25.01
C GLY A 22 -21.13 6.32 23.87
N SER A 23 -21.54 6.59 22.62
CA SER A 23 -21.24 5.75 21.45
C SER A 23 -19.72 5.63 21.20
N SER A 24 -18.96 6.68 21.50
CA SER A 24 -17.53 6.75 21.19
C SER A 24 -16.67 5.67 21.84
N THR A 25 -17.06 5.17 23.01
CA THR A 25 -16.32 4.11 23.73
C THR A 25 -16.51 2.77 23.02
N ILE A 26 -17.75 2.45 22.65
CA ILE A 26 -18.13 1.24 21.91
C ILE A 26 -17.45 1.23 20.55
N LEU A 27 -17.56 2.34 19.81
CA LEU A 27 -17.01 2.47 18.47
C LEU A 27 -15.48 2.33 18.45
N LYS A 28 -14.78 2.96 19.40
CA LYS A 28 -13.32 2.79 19.53
C LYS A 28 -12.92 1.35 19.84
N ALA A 29 -13.67 0.67 20.73
CA ALA A 29 -13.41 -0.72 21.07
C ALA A 29 -13.60 -1.65 19.85
N ALA A 30 -14.60 -1.37 19.01
CA ALA A 30 -14.84 -2.06 17.74
C ALA A 30 -13.88 -1.64 16.61
N GLY A 31 -12.91 -0.75 16.86
CA GLY A 31 -11.88 -0.35 15.88
C GLY A 31 -12.30 0.76 14.90
N TRP A 32 -13.42 1.43 15.15
CA TRP A 32 -13.85 2.60 14.38
C TRP A 32 -12.97 3.81 14.70
N ARG A 33 -12.86 4.71 13.71
CA ARG A 33 -12.13 5.97 13.85
C ARG A 33 -13.02 7.15 13.52
N TRP A 34 -12.84 8.24 14.27
CA TRP A 34 -13.50 9.51 13.96
C TRP A 34 -12.73 10.24 12.85
N SER A 35 -13.41 10.60 11.77
CA SER A 35 -12.87 11.47 10.73
C SER A 35 -13.31 12.91 10.98
N ARG A 36 -12.34 13.81 11.20
CA ARG A 36 -12.62 15.25 11.30
C ARG A 36 -13.09 15.86 9.98
N ASN A 37 -12.67 15.28 8.84
CA ASN A 37 -13.01 15.81 7.51
C ASN A 37 -14.41 15.39 7.09
N LEU A 38 -14.84 14.18 7.47
CA LEU A 38 -16.18 13.67 7.14
C LEU A 38 -17.21 14.00 8.23
N GLY A 39 -16.77 14.37 9.43
CA GLY A 39 -17.66 14.60 10.56
C GLY A 39 -18.39 13.34 11.02
N THR A 40 -17.82 12.16 10.77
CA THR A 40 -18.46 10.86 10.99
C THR A 40 -17.47 9.79 11.45
N TRP A 41 -17.98 8.72 12.05
CA TRP A 41 -17.19 7.54 12.35
C TRP A 41 -17.04 6.66 11.11
N TYR A 42 -15.86 6.07 10.92
CA TYR A 42 -15.59 5.19 9.78
C TYR A 42 -14.73 4.00 10.17
N VAL A 43 -14.85 2.91 9.39
CA VAL A 43 -13.94 1.77 9.47
C VAL A 43 -12.80 1.95 8.45
N PRO A 44 -11.54 1.99 8.88
CA PRO A 44 -10.40 2.10 7.96
C PRO A 44 -10.30 0.94 6.97
N HIS A 45 -9.83 1.21 5.75
CA HIS A 45 -9.58 0.20 4.70
C HIS A 45 -10.83 -0.60 4.29
N THR A 46 -11.97 0.07 4.19
CA THR A 46 -13.24 -0.53 3.72
C THR A 46 -13.75 0.03 2.40
N ARG A 47 -13.15 1.13 1.90
CA ARG A 47 -13.41 1.63 0.54
C ARG A 47 -12.95 0.59 -0.49
N ASP A 48 -13.75 0.45 -1.55
CA ASP A 48 -13.58 -0.48 -2.65
C ASP A 48 -13.40 -1.94 -2.19
N SER A 49 -13.94 -2.29 -1.01
CA SER A 49 -13.85 -3.62 -0.39
C SER A 49 -15.23 -4.08 0.05
N ALA A 50 -15.46 -5.40 0.09
CA ALA A 50 -16.75 -5.94 0.49
C ALA A 50 -17.13 -5.53 1.92
N ALA A 51 -18.42 -5.43 2.17
CA ALA A 51 -18.96 -5.10 3.48
C ALA A 51 -18.42 -6.10 4.53
N ARG A 52 -17.78 -5.59 5.59
CA ARG A 52 -17.36 -6.41 6.74
C ARG A 52 -18.58 -6.71 7.61
N ARG A 53 -19.49 -7.54 7.11
CA ARG A 53 -20.81 -7.78 7.70
C ARG A 53 -20.74 -8.19 9.18
N HIS A 54 -19.78 -9.05 9.55
CA HIS A 54 -19.57 -9.42 10.95
C HIS A 54 -19.29 -8.20 11.83
N LEU A 55 -18.31 -7.37 11.47
CA LEU A 55 -17.99 -6.14 12.21
C LEU A 55 -19.20 -5.18 12.31
N ILE A 56 -19.94 -5.02 11.20
CA ILE A 56 -21.12 -4.15 11.14
C ILE A 56 -22.20 -4.66 12.09
N ASN A 57 -22.49 -5.96 12.04
CA ASN A 57 -23.53 -6.59 12.85
C ASN A 57 -23.17 -6.55 14.34
N ASP A 58 -21.94 -6.92 14.71
CA ASP A 58 -21.48 -6.86 16.10
C ASP A 58 -21.53 -5.44 16.66
N THR A 59 -21.10 -4.46 15.85
CA THR A 59 -21.14 -3.05 16.27
C THR A 59 -22.59 -2.59 16.47
N ALA A 60 -23.49 -2.96 15.56
CA ALA A 60 -24.89 -2.61 15.68
C ALA A 60 -25.55 -3.25 16.90
N GLU A 61 -25.20 -4.50 17.22
CA GLU A 61 -25.66 -5.19 18.43
C GLU A 61 -25.18 -4.46 19.69
N GLN A 62 -23.89 -4.18 19.83
CA GLN A 62 -23.33 -3.47 20.98
C GLN A 62 -23.93 -2.08 21.18
N LEU A 63 -24.20 -1.36 20.07
CA LEU A 63 -24.87 -0.07 20.13
C LEU A 63 -26.34 -0.21 20.55
N ARG A 64 -27.07 -1.22 20.06
CA ARG A 64 -28.45 -1.47 20.48
C ARG A 64 -28.53 -1.85 21.96
N GLU A 65 -27.62 -2.68 22.46
CA GLU A 65 -27.52 -3.03 23.88
C GLU A 65 -27.26 -1.80 24.76
N ALA A 66 -26.50 -0.83 24.25
CA ALA A 66 -26.27 0.46 24.90
C ALA A 66 -27.44 1.46 24.76
N GLY A 67 -28.58 1.03 24.18
CA GLY A 67 -29.80 1.84 24.07
C GLY A 67 -29.90 2.72 22.83
N PHE A 68 -29.00 2.58 21.86
CA PHE A 68 -29.10 3.32 20.60
C PHE A 68 -30.06 2.62 19.63
N ALA A 69 -30.91 3.39 18.97
CA ALA A 69 -31.67 2.90 17.82
C ALA A 69 -30.73 2.86 16.59
N VAL A 70 -30.45 1.66 16.08
CA VAL A 70 -29.47 1.43 15.00
C VAL A 70 -30.10 0.79 13.76
N GLU A 71 -29.94 1.43 12.62
CA GLU A 71 -30.26 0.92 11.29
C GLU A 71 -29.00 0.56 10.51
N ILE A 72 -29.07 -0.46 9.66
CA ILE A 72 -27.97 -0.92 8.82
C ILE A 72 -28.39 -0.84 7.37
N GLU A 73 -27.63 -0.10 6.57
CA GLU A 73 -27.83 0.03 5.13
C GLU A 73 -26.58 -0.46 4.40
N ILE A 74 -26.70 -1.54 3.63
CA ILE A 74 -25.57 -2.12 2.90
C ILE A 74 -25.89 -2.16 1.42
N ASN A 75 -25.16 -1.37 0.64
CA ASN A 75 -25.07 -1.49 -0.81
C ASN A 75 -23.66 -1.99 -1.18
N ASP A 76 -23.54 -3.30 -1.35
CA ASP A 76 -22.24 -3.98 -1.56
C ASP A 76 -21.92 -4.20 -3.06
N THR A 77 -22.55 -3.44 -3.95
CA THR A 77 -22.34 -3.57 -5.40
C THR A 77 -20.92 -3.14 -5.78
N ALA A 78 -20.15 -4.08 -6.32
CA ALA A 78 -18.78 -3.86 -6.78
C ALA A 78 -18.74 -2.76 -7.85
N ARG A 79 -17.81 -1.82 -7.69
CA ARG A 79 -17.51 -0.80 -8.71
C ARG A 79 -16.56 -1.40 -9.76
N PRO A 80 -16.65 -0.99 -11.03
CA PRO A 80 -15.71 -1.43 -12.06
C PRO A 80 -14.26 -1.14 -11.65
N ALA A 81 -13.37 -2.09 -11.91
CA ALA A 81 -11.95 -2.03 -11.57
C ALA A 81 -11.28 -0.80 -12.19
N ALA A 82 -11.66 -0.44 -13.43
CA ALA A 82 -11.16 0.76 -14.08
C ALA A 82 -11.46 2.05 -13.29
N THR A 83 -12.70 2.23 -12.84
CA THR A 83 -13.12 3.38 -12.03
C THR A 83 -12.40 3.40 -10.68
N VAL A 84 -12.30 2.24 -10.02
CA VAL A 84 -11.62 2.10 -8.74
C VAL A 84 -10.13 2.48 -8.85
N GLU A 85 -9.47 2.03 -9.91
CA GLU A 85 -8.04 2.30 -10.12
C GLU A 85 -7.79 3.75 -10.54
N GLN A 86 -8.70 4.35 -11.32
CA GLN A 86 -8.68 5.79 -11.62
C GLN A 86 -8.79 6.64 -10.34
N ASP A 87 -9.77 6.36 -9.47
CA ASP A 87 -9.95 7.10 -8.21
C ASP A 87 -8.76 6.92 -7.27
N LYS A 88 -8.12 5.75 -7.28
CA LYS A 88 -6.88 5.52 -6.50
C LYS A 88 -5.72 6.34 -7.06
N ALA A 89 -5.58 6.41 -8.38
CA ALA A 89 -4.55 7.22 -9.03
C ALA A 89 -4.78 8.72 -8.76
N GLN A 90 -6.02 9.20 -8.85
CA GLN A 90 -6.37 10.58 -8.52
C GLN A 90 -6.02 10.92 -7.07
N ARG A 91 -6.49 10.12 -6.11
CA ARG A 91 -6.16 10.33 -4.67
C ARG A 91 -4.66 10.27 -4.40
N ALA A 92 -3.91 9.42 -5.10
CA ALA A 92 -2.46 9.38 -4.99
C ALA A 92 -1.81 10.66 -5.54
N GLY A 93 -2.32 11.20 -6.66
CA GLY A 93 -1.90 12.48 -7.23
C GLY A 93 -2.18 13.66 -6.30
N GLU A 94 -3.41 13.81 -5.83
CA GLU A 94 -3.80 14.85 -4.86
C GLU A 94 -2.94 14.80 -3.58
N ARG A 95 -2.65 13.58 -3.10
CA ARG A 95 -1.76 13.39 -1.96
C ARG A 95 -0.32 13.81 -2.27
N ALA A 96 0.18 13.47 -3.46
CA ALA A 96 1.53 13.84 -3.89
C ALA A 96 1.67 15.37 -3.98
N GLU A 97 0.70 16.05 -4.58
CA GLU A 97 0.64 17.51 -4.68
C GLU A 97 0.59 18.17 -3.29
N ALA A 98 -0.27 17.68 -2.39
CA ALA A 98 -0.36 18.21 -1.03
C ALA A 98 0.94 18.03 -0.23
N LEU A 99 1.65 16.92 -0.44
CA LEU A 99 2.94 16.66 0.20
C LEU A 99 4.07 17.48 -0.43
N ALA A 100 4.06 17.69 -1.75
CA ALA A 100 5.01 18.57 -2.43
C ALA A 100 4.88 20.01 -1.93
N ALA A 101 3.64 20.53 -1.88
CA ALA A 101 3.39 21.87 -1.33
C ALA A 101 3.78 21.97 0.16
N ARG A 102 3.67 20.88 0.92
CA ARG A 102 4.15 20.83 2.31
C ARG A 102 5.68 20.84 2.38
N ALA A 103 6.37 20.13 1.48
CA ALA A 103 7.82 20.10 1.40
C ALA A 103 8.37 21.50 1.10
N GLU A 104 7.81 22.20 0.10
CA GLU A 104 8.18 23.58 -0.25
C GLU A 104 8.04 24.53 0.96
N ARG A 105 6.91 24.49 1.67
CA ARG A 105 6.73 25.31 2.89
C ARG A 105 7.77 25.00 3.97
N ARG A 106 8.22 23.75 4.09
CA ARG A 106 9.23 23.35 5.08
C ARG A 106 10.62 23.76 4.64
N GLU A 107 10.91 23.72 3.36
CA GLU A 107 12.14 24.23 2.77
C GLU A 107 12.29 25.73 3.01
N SER A 108 11.28 26.54 2.66
CA SER A 108 11.32 27.99 2.93
C SER A 108 11.47 28.29 4.43
N ALA A 109 10.84 27.50 5.31
CA ALA A 109 11.01 27.64 6.75
C ALA A 109 12.44 27.29 7.23
N ALA A 110 13.07 26.29 6.62
CA ALA A 110 14.46 25.91 6.88
C ALA A 110 15.44 26.99 6.41
N GLU A 111 15.26 27.52 5.21
CA GLU A 111 16.06 28.63 4.68
C GLU A 111 15.99 29.87 5.58
N HIS A 112 14.78 30.26 5.98
CA HIS A 112 14.58 31.36 6.90
C HIS A 112 15.24 31.10 8.26
N ALA A 113 15.12 29.88 8.80
CA ALA A 113 15.79 29.51 10.05
C ALA A 113 17.33 29.55 9.92
N GLN A 114 17.89 29.14 8.79
CA GLN A 114 19.32 29.26 8.50
C GLN A 114 19.77 30.72 8.41
N GLN A 115 18.99 31.59 7.74
CA GLN A 115 19.29 33.03 7.67
C GLN A 115 19.32 33.66 9.08
N LEU A 116 18.35 33.31 9.94
CA LEU A 116 18.32 33.76 11.33
C LEU A 116 19.51 33.22 12.14
N ALA A 117 19.93 31.97 11.91
CA ALA A 117 21.10 31.39 12.56
C ALA A 117 22.38 32.14 12.15
N ARG A 118 22.60 32.37 10.84
CA ARG A 118 23.72 33.16 10.32
C ARG A 118 23.73 34.59 10.87
N ALA A 119 22.57 35.24 10.94
CA ALA A 119 22.45 36.58 11.49
C ALA A 119 22.70 36.63 13.02
N ALA A 120 22.36 35.57 13.76
CA ALA A 120 22.66 35.47 15.18
C ALA A 120 24.14 35.19 15.44
N ASP A 121 24.76 34.37 14.59
CA ASP A 121 26.18 34.04 14.63
C ASP A 121 27.05 35.25 14.28
N GLY A 122 26.70 36.00 13.23
CA GLY A 122 27.39 37.25 12.85
C GLY A 122 27.28 38.40 13.87
N ARG A 123 26.51 38.24 14.94
CA ARG A 123 26.47 39.18 16.09
C ARG A 123 27.43 38.79 17.21
N LEU A 124 28.05 37.61 17.12
CA LEU A 124 29.08 37.19 18.07
C LEU A 124 30.40 37.90 17.76
N PRO A 125 31.26 38.10 18.78
CA PRO A 125 32.60 38.62 18.56
C PRO A 125 33.39 37.73 17.59
N GLU A 126 34.04 38.35 16.61
CA GLU A 126 34.91 37.64 15.68
C GLU A 126 36.03 36.92 16.44
N GLY A 127 36.37 35.70 16.00
CA GLY A 127 37.43 34.90 16.63
C GLY A 127 37.10 34.29 17.99
N GLY A 128 35.85 34.42 18.48
CA GLY A 128 35.42 33.76 19.71
C GLY A 128 36.06 34.31 20.98
N GLU A 129 36.07 35.64 21.13
CA GLU A 129 36.62 36.33 22.31
C GLU A 129 36.14 35.66 23.62
N PRO A 130 37.02 35.36 24.59
CA PRO A 130 36.60 34.79 25.86
C PRO A 130 35.59 35.69 26.60
N ILE A 131 34.66 35.07 27.33
CA ILE A 131 33.72 35.81 28.18
C ILE A 131 34.50 36.47 29.33
N LYS A 132 34.45 37.79 29.42
CA LYS A 132 35.04 38.58 30.51
C LYS A 132 34.19 38.43 31.78
N ILE A 133 34.55 37.48 32.64
CA ILE A 133 33.83 37.17 33.89
C ILE A 133 33.93 38.36 34.86
N GLY A 134 32.82 38.76 35.47
CA GLY A 134 32.73 39.90 36.40
C GLY A 134 32.65 41.27 35.74
N HIS A 135 32.72 41.34 34.40
CA HIS A 135 32.61 42.60 33.65
C HIS A 135 31.15 42.93 33.30
N HIS A 136 30.80 44.20 33.21
CA HIS A 136 29.42 44.64 32.89
C HIS A 136 28.87 44.10 31.54
N SER A 137 29.73 43.67 30.61
CA SER A 137 29.34 43.06 29.33
C SER A 137 29.10 41.55 29.37
N GLU A 138 29.42 40.86 30.48
CA GLU A 138 29.36 39.40 30.62
C GLU A 138 27.98 38.83 30.27
N SER A 139 26.92 39.41 30.85
CA SER A 139 25.54 38.97 30.62
C SER A 139 25.13 39.12 29.15
N ARG A 140 25.55 40.22 28.50
CA ARG A 140 25.30 40.45 27.08
C ARG A 140 25.96 39.38 26.21
N HIS A 141 27.22 39.04 26.51
CA HIS A 141 27.98 38.03 25.78
C HIS A 141 27.32 36.63 25.92
N ARG A 142 27.02 36.20 27.16
CA ARG A 142 26.32 34.92 27.38
C ARG A 142 24.98 34.85 26.64
N ASN A 143 24.21 35.94 26.66
CA ASN A 143 22.92 36.00 25.97
C ASN A 143 23.07 35.94 24.45
N ALA A 144 24.12 36.54 23.88
CA ALA A 144 24.41 36.47 22.45
C ALA A 144 24.73 35.02 22.03
N ILE A 145 25.64 34.34 22.74
CA ILE A 145 25.98 32.93 22.50
C ILE A 145 24.75 32.04 22.65
N ALA A 146 23.96 32.22 23.71
CA ALA A 146 22.76 31.43 23.93
C ALA A 146 21.71 31.64 22.82
N ARG A 147 21.59 32.86 22.29
CA ARG A 147 20.71 33.17 21.16
C ARG A 147 21.20 32.51 19.88
N ALA A 148 22.48 32.61 19.55
CA ALA A 148 23.09 31.95 18.40
C ALA A 148 22.88 30.42 18.47
N ASN A 149 23.21 29.80 19.61
CA ASN A 149 23.00 28.37 19.83
C ASN A 149 21.53 27.93 19.64
N ARG A 150 20.56 28.70 20.15
CA ARG A 150 19.13 28.40 19.94
C ARG A 150 18.73 28.54 18.48
N ALA A 151 19.22 29.57 17.78
CA ALA A 151 18.93 29.77 16.36
C ALA A 151 19.51 28.64 15.51
N THR A 152 20.75 28.23 15.76
CA THR A 152 21.40 27.10 15.09
C THR A 152 20.65 25.79 15.32
N ARG A 153 20.26 25.47 16.55
CA ARG A 153 19.44 24.27 16.83
C ARG A 153 18.11 24.29 16.09
N ARG A 154 17.45 25.45 16.03
CA ARG A 154 16.20 25.62 15.29
C ARG A 154 16.41 25.44 13.78
N ALA A 155 17.51 25.94 13.23
CA ALA A 155 17.86 25.75 11.82
C ALA A 155 18.10 24.26 11.50
N ILE A 156 18.82 23.53 12.36
CA ILE A 156 19.04 22.09 12.19
C ILE A 156 17.71 21.32 12.24
N ALA A 157 16.85 21.62 13.21
CA ALA A 157 15.54 20.97 13.31
C ALA A 157 14.66 21.25 12.07
N ALA A 158 14.63 22.50 11.60
CA ALA A 158 13.88 22.87 10.41
C ALA A 158 14.42 22.18 9.14
N ASP A 159 15.73 22.06 8.99
CA ASP A 159 16.38 21.32 7.90
C ASP A 159 16.00 19.83 7.91
N GLN A 160 15.99 19.19 9.10
CA GLN A 160 15.55 17.80 9.24
C GLN A 160 14.06 17.63 8.88
N GLU A 161 13.20 18.55 9.32
CA GLU A 161 11.78 18.54 8.94
C GLU A 161 11.57 18.74 7.44
N ALA A 162 12.36 19.59 6.80
CA ALA A 162 12.33 19.82 5.35
C ALA A 162 12.73 18.55 4.58
N LYS A 163 13.84 17.90 4.97
CA LYS A 163 14.29 16.63 4.38
C LYS A 163 13.23 15.53 4.49
N GLN A 164 12.65 15.35 5.68
CA GLN A 164 11.58 14.37 5.88
C GLN A 164 10.34 14.68 5.03
N ALA A 165 9.98 15.96 4.88
CA ALA A 165 8.86 16.36 4.04
C ALA A 165 9.13 16.10 2.54
N ALA A 166 10.36 16.36 2.08
CA ALA A 166 10.80 16.07 0.72
C ALA A 166 10.76 14.55 0.44
N GLU A 167 11.32 13.72 1.31
CA GLU A 167 11.30 12.25 1.18
C GLU A 167 9.86 11.70 1.10
N GLN A 168 8.94 12.28 1.87
CA GLN A 168 7.52 11.93 1.83
C GLN A 168 6.86 12.34 0.51
N ALA A 169 7.20 13.51 -0.03
CA ALA A 169 6.71 13.97 -1.32
C ALA A 169 7.22 13.07 -2.46
N ASP A 170 8.52 12.76 -2.48
CA ASP A 170 9.14 11.87 -3.48
C ASP A 170 8.50 10.47 -3.45
N THR A 171 8.30 9.93 -2.25
CA THR A 171 7.65 8.62 -2.09
C THR A 171 6.20 8.64 -2.60
N ALA A 172 5.47 9.74 -2.36
CA ALA A 172 4.10 9.89 -2.84
C ALA A 172 4.03 10.06 -4.36
N ALA A 173 4.97 10.80 -4.96
CA ALA A 173 5.06 10.97 -6.41
C ALA A 173 5.27 9.62 -7.14
N LEU A 174 6.01 8.70 -6.52
CA LEU A 174 6.25 7.36 -7.07
C LEU A 174 5.12 6.36 -6.83
N ALA A 175 4.04 6.72 -6.11
CA ALA A 175 3.01 5.76 -5.69
C ALA A 175 2.33 5.07 -6.88
N THR A 176 1.92 5.84 -7.90
CA THR A 176 1.30 5.31 -9.12
C THR A 176 2.31 4.47 -9.92
N ILE A 177 3.54 4.95 -10.09
CA ILE A 177 4.61 4.21 -10.79
C ILE A 177 4.84 2.84 -10.15
N ARG A 178 4.92 2.77 -8.82
CA ARG A 178 5.08 1.50 -8.08
C ARG A 178 3.88 0.57 -8.26
N ARG A 179 2.67 1.13 -8.29
CA ARG A 179 1.42 0.36 -8.46
C ARG A 179 1.32 -0.31 -9.83
N TYR A 180 1.78 0.38 -10.87
CA TYR A 180 1.82 -0.06 -12.27
C TYR A 180 3.19 -0.63 -12.68
N ASN A 181 4.08 -0.93 -11.74
CA ASN A 181 5.34 -1.60 -12.06
C ASN A 181 5.04 -2.97 -12.72
N PRO A 182 5.67 -3.33 -13.86
CA PRO A 182 5.37 -4.56 -14.59
C PRO A 182 5.41 -5.85 -13.76
N VAL A 183 6.42 -6.01 -12.90
CA VAL A 183 6.53 -7.17 -12.01
C VAL A 183 5.39 -7.19 -10.99
N THR A 184 5.02 -6.02 -10.48
CA THR A 184 3.91 -5.88 -9.52
C THR A 184 2.57 -6.22 -10.16
N VAL A 185 2.34 -5.79 -11.42
CA VAL A 185 1.13 -6.15 -12.19
C VAL A 185 1.08 -7.66 -12.42
N ALA A 186 2.19 -8.29 -12.78
CA ALA A 186 2.28 -9.74 -12.94
C ALA A 186 1.91 -10.51 -11.66
N ASN A 187 2.55 -10.16 -10.54
CA ASN A 187 2.29 -10.78 -9.23
C ASN A 187 0.83 -10.58 -8.78
N ARG A 188 0.25 -9.42 -9.12
CA ARG A 188 -1.16 -9.13 -8.86
C ARG A 188 -2.06 -10.05 -9.67
N LEU A 189 -1.81 -10.23 -10.96
CA LEU A 189 -2.56 -11.17 -11.81
C LEU A 189 -2.46 -12.60 -11.29
N GLU A 190 -1.29 -13.05 -10.85
CA GLU A 190 -1.15 -14.38 -10.24
C GLU A 190 -2.01 -14.54 -8.98
N THR A 191 -2.01 -13.52 -8.11
CA THR A 191 -2.80 -13.50 -6.87
C THR A 191 -4.30 -13.50 -7.18
N LEU A 192 -4.75 -12.62 -8.07
CA LEU A 192 -6.15 -12.53 -8.49
C LEU A 192 -6.62 -13.84 -9.13
N GLY A 193 -5.82 -14.45 -10.00
CA GLY A 193 -6.12 -15.75 -10.61
C GLY A 193 -6.12 -16.91 -9.61
N ALA A 194 -5.34 -16.83 -8.53
CA ALA A 194 -5.41 -17.80 -7.43
C ALA A 194 -6.69 -17.61 -6.60
N ASP A 195 -7.06 -16.37 -6.30
CA ASP A 195 -8.28 -16.03 -5.57
C ASP A 195 -9.54 -16.38 -6.36
N LEU A 196 -9.55 -16.16 -7.69
CA LEU A 196 -10.65 -16.56 -8.58
C LEU A 196 -10.88 -18.07 -8.50
N ARG A 197 -9.81 -18.86 -8.70
CA ARG A 197 -9.88 -20.32 -8.58
C ARG A 197 -10.31 -20.78 -7.19
N ARG A 198 -9.93 -20.06 -6.13
CA ARG A 198 -10.38 -20.36 -4.77
C ARG A 198 -11.88 -20.13 -4.64
N ALA A 199 -12.38 -18.98 -5.10
CA ALA A 199 -13.81 -18.64 -5.03
C ALA A 199 -14.66 -19.59 -5.88
N GLU A 200 -14.21 -19.95 -7.09
CA GLU A 200 -14.89 -20.92 -7.96
C GLU A 200 -14.95 -22.32 -7.32
N ARG A 201 -13.88 -22.79 -6.67
CA ARG A 201 -13.89 -24.06 -5.91
C ARG A 201 -14.81 -24.02 -4.70
N GLN A 202 -14.92 -22.88 -4.03
CA GLN A 202 -15.86 -22.72 -2.91
C GLN A 202 -17.31 -22.72 -3.40
N LEU A 203 -17.57 -22.11 -4.56
CA LEU A 203 -18.91 -22.06 -5.14
C LEU A 203 -19.37 -23.45 -5.61
N ASN A 204 -18.51 -24.14 -6.36
CA ASN A 204 -18.85 -25.41 -6.99
C ASN A 204 -18.71 -26.63 -6.08
N GLY A 205 -18.16 -26.46 -4.89
CA GLY A 205 -17.68 -27.57 -4.08
C GLY A 205 -16.39 -28.15 -4.62
N HIS A 206 -15.68 -28.90 -3.78
CA HIS A 206 -14.45 -29.58 -4.18
C HIS A 206 -14.17 -30.76 -3.27
N THR A 207 -13.38 -31.71 -3.77
CA THR A 207 -12.89 -32.84 -2.99
C THR A 207 -11.39 -32.70 -2.77
N ARG A 208 -10.93 -32.91 -1.54
CA ARG A 208 -9.51 -32.89 -1.17
C ARG A 208 -9.10 -34.25 -0.63
N THR A 209 -8.02 -34.82 -1.18
CA THR A 209 -7.38 -36.02 -0.61
C THR A 209 -6.64 -35.65 0.68
N LEU A 210 -6.96 -36.32 1.78
CA LEU A 210 -6.31 -36.12 3.08
C LEU A 210 -5.02 -36.95 3.16
N TYR A 211 -5.14 -38.26 2.92
CA TYR A 211 -4.03 -39.19 2.86
C TYR A 211 -4.41 -40.42 2.03
N MET A 212 -3.41 -41.23 1.70
CA MET A 212 -3.57 -42.48 0.98
C MET A 212 -3.14 -43.64 1.87
N THR A 213 -3.86 -44.76 1.78
CA THR A 213 -3.48 -46.04 2.40
C THR A 213 -3.54 -47.13 1.33
N GLY A 214 -2.38 -47.53 0.82
CA GLY A 214 -2.31 -48.37 -0.38
C GLY A 214 -2.99 -47.68 -1.56
N ASP A 215 -3.94 -48.38 -2.20
CA ASP A 215 -4.72 -47.84 -3.32
C ASP A 215 -5.96 -47.04 -2.87
N ILE A 216 -6.27 -46.99 -1.57
CA ILE A 216 -7.45 -46.31 -1.03
C ILE A 216 -7.12 -44.83 -0.78
N ARG A 217 -7.93 -43.94 -1.36
CA ARG A 217 -7.86 -42.48 -1.15
C ARG A 217 -8.91 -42.05 -0.13
N TYR A 218 -8.45 -41.51 0.99
CA TYR A 218 -9.33 -40.87 1.97
C TYR A 218 -9.53 -39.42 1.55
N VAL A 219 -10.79 -39.04 1.32
CA VAL A 219 -11.15 -37.74 0.76
C VAL A 219 -12.14 -37.00 1.65
N GLU A 220 -11.99 -35.69 1.71
CA GLU A 220 -12.94 -34.76 2.30
C GLU A 220 -13.68 -34.06 1.15
N ALA A 221 -15.01 -34.21 1.11
CA ALA A 221 -15.86 -33.52 0.16
C ALA A 221 -16.44 -32.27 0.81
N SER A 222 -16.24 -31.13 0.15
CA SER A 222 -16.96 -29.89 0.44
C SER A 222 -18.07 -29.72 -0.59
N GLU A 223 -19.30 -29.66 -0.12
CA GLU A 223 -20.48 -29.44 -0.96
C GLU A 223 -20.45 -28.05 -1.62
N PRO A 224 -21.15 -27.89 -2.76
CA PRO A 224 -21.36 -26.57 -3.36
C PRO A 224 -21.98 -25.57 -2.39
N ALA A 225 -21.57 -24.31 -2.49
CA ALA A 225 -22.16 -23.24 -1.70
C ALA A 225 -23.64 -23.05 -2.06
N GLN A 226 -24.46 -22.71 -1.07
CA GLN A 226 -25.90 -22.49 -1.22
C GLN A 226 -26.35 -21.17 -0.58
N GLY A 227 -27.52 -20.68 -0.99
CA GLY A 227 -28.15 -19.46 -0.48
C GLY A 227 -27.26 -18.22 -0.57
N ASP A 228 -27.36 -17.35 0.42
CA ASP A 228 -26.61 -16.08 0.50
C ASP A 228 -25.09 -16.25 0.35
N TYR A 229 -24.53 -17.39 0.75
CA TYR A 229 -23.10 -17.63 0.59
C TYR A 229 -22.71 -17.85 -0.88
N ALA A 230 -23.54 -18.57 -1.63
CA ALA A 230 -23.34 -18.75 -3.07
C ALA A 230 -23.43 -17.42 -3.82
N GLU A 231 -24.42 -16.59 -3.50
CA GLU A 231 -24.59 -15.25 -4.10
C GLU A 231 -23.38 -14.35 -3.84
N ARG A 232 -22.85 -14.35 -2.60
CA ARG A 232 -21.62 -13.61 -2.26
C ARG A 232 -20.41 -14.10 -3.04
N LEU A 233 -20.27 -15.42 -3.21
CA LEU A 233 -19.18 -16.00 -4.00
C LEU A 233 -19.31 -15.63 -5.48
N GLN A 234 -20.52 -15.65 -6.05
CA GLN A 234 -20.77 -15.23 -7.42
C GLN A 234 -20.42 -13.75 -7.63
N ALA A 235 -20.86 -12.88 -6.72
CA ALA A 235 -20.50 -11.45 -6.77
C ALA A 235 -18.97 -11.26 -6.67
N ARG A 236 -18.30 -12.03 -5.80
CA ARG A 236 -16.84 -11.99 -5.66
C ARG A 236 -16.12 -12.51 -6.91
N ILE A 237 -16.63 -13.56 -7.55
CA ILE A 237 -16.09 -14.10 -8.81
C ILE A 237 -16.18 -13.03 -9.90
N GLN A 238 -17.32 -12.36 -10.00
CA GLN A 238 -17.51 -11.31 -11.01
C GLN A 238 -16.56 -10.12 -10.77
N GLU A 239 -16.42 -9.69 -9.51
CA GLU A 239 -15.45 -8.66 -9.11
C GLU A 239 -14.00 -9.07 -9.47
N LEU A 240 -13.62 -10.32 -9.20
CA LEU A 240 -12.27 -10.82 -9.52
C LEU A 240 -12.03 -10.89 -11.03
N ARG A 241 -13.02 -11.30 -11.82
CA ARG A 241 -12.93 -11.33 -13.29
C ARG A 241 -12.74 -9.95 -13.89
N ASP A 242 -13.50 -8.97 -13.39
CA ASP A 242 -13.38 -7.57 -13.81
C ASP A 242 -11.99 -7.00 -13.46
N GLN A 243 -11.48 -7.28 -12.26
CA GLN A 243 -10.12 -6.90 -11.87
C GLN A 243 -9.06 -7.57 -12.75
N ILE A 244 -9.19 -8.87 -13.03
CA ILE A 244 -8.26 -9.59 -13.92
C ILE A 244 -8.27 -8.95 -15.30
N SER A 245 -9.45 -8.72 -15.88
CA SER A 245 -9.57 -8.11 -17.21
C SER A 245 -8.89 -6.75 -17.29
N TYR A 246 -9.09 -5.88 -16.29
CA TYR A 246 -8.40 -4.59 -16.22
C TYR A 246 -6.88 -4.75 -16.19
N TRP A 247 -6.35 -5.59 -15.29
CA TRP A 247 -4.90 -5.77 -15.14
C TRP A 247 -4.25 -6.52 -16.30
N GLU A 248 -4.98 -7.38 -16.99
CA GLU A 248 -4.54 -8.01 -18.24
C GLU A 248 -4.39 -6.97 -19.34
N GLY A 249 -5.33 -6.03 -19.46
CA GLY A 249 -5.23 -4.88 -20.37
C GLY A 249 -3.97 -4.05 -20.10
N VAL A 250 -3.75 -3.67 -18.83
CA VAL A 250 -2.52 -2.97 -18.41
C VAL A 250 -1.25 -3.77 -18.75
N ARG A 251 -1.25 -5.09 -18.52
CA ARG A 251 -0.09 -5.92 -18.84
C ARG A 251 0.17 -6.01 -20.34
N ALA A 252 -0.88 -6.09 -21.16
CA ALA A 252 -0.77 -6.08 -22.61
C ALA A 252 -0.18 -4.76 -23.11
N GLU A 253 -0.62 -3.62 -22.57
CA GLU A 253 -0.06 -2.30 -22.88
C GLU A 253 1.43 -2.21 -22.50
N GLN A 254 1.82 -2.73 -21.33
CA GLN A 254 3.23 -2.76 -20.89
C GLN A 254 4.11 -3.59 -21.82
N ILE A 255 3.60 -4.72 -22.33
CA ILE A 255 4.30 -5.56 -23.30
C ILE A 255 4.42 -4.83 -24.63
N ALA A 256 3.33 -4.24 -25.13
CA ALA A 256 3.32 -3.48 -26.38
C ALA A 256 4.28 -2.26 -26.34
N ALA A 257 4.40 -1.61 -25.19
CA ALA A 257 5.32 -0.51 -24.96
C ALA A 257 6.78 -0.95 -24.68
N GLY A 258 7.07 -2.26 -24.66
CA GLY A 258 8.41 -2.79 -24.38
C GLY A 258 8.87 -2.63 -22.93
N MET A 259 7.98 -2.23 -22.01
CA MET A 259 8.27 -2.11 -20.57
C MET A 259 8.31 -3.47 -19.87
N ALA A 260 7.62 -4.47 -20.41
CA ALA A 260 7.55 -5.82 -19.89
C ALA A 260 7.90 -6.84 -20.98
N GLY A 261 8.67 -7.87 -20.60
CA GLY A 261 8.88 -9.02 -21.47
C GLY A 261 7.61 -9.88 -21.59
N ASN A 262 7.39 -10.43 -22.79
CA ASN A 262 6.45 -11.53 -23.04
C ASN A 262 7.23 -12.84 -23.14
N TYR A 263 7.80 -13.27 -22.00
CA TYR A 263 8.62 -14.47 -21.94
C TYR A 263 7.80 -15.69 -21.51
N GLY A 264 8.08 -16.82 -22.16
CA GLY A 264 7.48 -18.11 -21.86
C GLY A 264 8.34 -19.28 -22.35
N PRO A 265 7.89 -20.52 -22.14
CA PRO A 265 8.58 -21.72 -22.63
C PRO A 265 8.69 -21.77 -24.17
N GLU A 266 7.83 -21.03 -24.88
CA GLU A 266 7.86 -20.85 -26.33
C GLU A 266 8.91 -19.84 -26.81
N THR A 267 9.33 -18.90 -25.97
CA THR A 267 10.30 -17.86 -26.33
C THR A 267 11.71 -18.14 -25.81
N ILE A 268 11.83 -18.88 -24.70
CA ILE A 268 13.11 -19.16 -24.03
C ILE A 268 13.39 -20.65 -24.07
N THR A 269 14.59 -20.99 -24.51
CA THR A 269 15.08 -22.37 -24.59
C THR A 269 16.25 -22.63 -23.64
N LYS A 270 16.59 -23.91 -23.43
CA LYS A 270 17.74 -24.30 -22.60
C LYS A 270 19.04 -23.84 -23.27
N GLY A 271 19.91 -23.18 -22.52
CA GLY A 271 21.18 -22.63 -22.99
C GLY A 271 21.11 -21.16 -23.41
N ASP A 272 19.91 -20.57 -23.48
CA ASP A 272 19.75 -19.11 -23.67
C ASP A 272 20.28 -18.33 -22.45
N GLN A 273 20.55 -17.05 -22.65
CA GLN A 273 20.92 -16.11 -21.59
C GLN A 273 19.69 -15.28 -21.19
N VAL A 274 19.40 -15.19 -19.90
CA VAL A 274 18.30 -14.38 -19.35
C VAL A 274 18.83 -13.38 -18.34
N LYS A 275 18.25 -12.18 -18.32
CA LYS A 275 18.64 -11.12 -17.38
C LYS A 275 17.70 -11.12 -16.18
N PHE A 276 18.27 -11.31 -15.00
CA PHE A 276 17.56 -11.25 -13.73
C PHE A 276 18.35 -10.41 -12.73
N ARG A 277 17.66 -9.48 -12.05
CA ARG A 277 18.26 -8.55 -11.04
C ARG A 277 19.56 -7.87 -11.49
N GLY A 278 19.69 -7.56 -12.78
CA GLY A 278 20.83 -6.86 -13.36
C GLY A 278 21.93 -7.75 -13.92
N SER A 279 21.90 -9.06 -13.64
CA SER A 279 22.91 -10.02 -14.10
C SER A 279 22.34 -10.98 -15.15
N TRP A 280 23.21 -11.46 -16.04
CA TRP A 280 22.87 -12.45 -17.06
C TRP A 280 23.17 -13.86 -16.57
N TYR A 281 22.26 -14.80 -16.83
CA TYR A 281 22.36 -16.19 -16.42
C TYR A 281 22.00 -17.13 -17.57
N GLU A 282 22.74 -18.23 -17.71
CA GLU A 282 22.43 -19.30 -18.65
C GLU A 282 21.25 -20.15 -18.17
N VAL A 283 20.26 -20.38 -19.02
CA VAL A 283 19.07 -21.19 -18.70
C VAL A 283 19.44 -22.67 -18.63
N ARG A 284 19.31 -23.28 -17.44
CA ARG A 284 19.56 -24.72 -17.19
C ARG A 284 18.35 -25.60 -17.51
N ARG A 285 17.15 -25.11 -17.18
CA ARG A 285 15.87 -25.81 -17.44
C ARG A 285 14.76 -24.81 -17.69
N VAL A 286 13.87 -25.16 -18.60
CA VAL A 286 12.65 -24.41 -18.92
C VAL A 286 11.46 -25.14 -18.31
N ASN A 287 10.68 -24.45 -17.47
CA ASN A 287 9.44 -24.94 -16.89
C ASN A 287 8.27 -24.10 -17.41
N ARG A 288 7.04 -24.57 -17.21
CA ARG A 288 5.84 -23.88 -17.71
C ARG A 288 5.65 -22.43 -17.20
N LYS A 289 6.17 -22.11 -16.00
CA LYS A 289 6.00 -20.79 -15.36
C LYS A 289 7.31 -20.10 -15.00
N SER A 290 8.43 -20.78 -15.18
CA SER A 290 9.70 -20.34 -14.65
C SER A 290 10.86 -20.96 -15.42
N VAL A 291 12.02 -20.33 -15.31
CA VAL A 291 13.29 -20.89 -15.77
C VAL A 291 14.15 -21.22 -14.56
N THR A 292 14.96 -22.25 -14.70
CA THR A 292 15.99 -22.61 -13.72
C THR A 292 17.32 -22.06 -14.19
N ILE A 293 17.98 -21.30 -13.33
CA ILE A 293 19.29 -20.67 -13.56
C ILE A 293 20.33 -21.22 -12.57
N PRO A 294 21.65 -21.05 -12.81
CA PRO A 294 22.67 -21.31 -11.81
C PRO A 294 22.44 -20.51 -10.54
N SER A 295 23.04 -20.95 -9.42
CA SER A 295 23.01 -20.21 -8.16
C SER A 295 23.44 -18.75 -8.35
N MET A 296 22.57 -17.83 -7.94
CA MET A 296 22.83 -16.39 -7.97
C MET A 296 23.97 -15.97 -7.04
N VAL A 297 24.22 -16.75 -5.98
CA VAL A 297 25.23 -16.48 -4.95
C VAL A 297 26.47 -17.38 -5.09
N GLY A 298 26.55 -18.17 -6.17
CA GLY A 298 27.58 -19.19 -6.37
C GLY A 298 27.27 -20.53 -5.71
N GLY A 299 27.97 -21.58 -6.12
CA GLY A 299 27.75 -22.96 -5.66
C GLY A 299 27.19 -23.90 -6.73
N SER A 300 26.89 -25.14 -6.34
CA SER A 300 26.45 -26.22 -7.24
C SER A 300 24.93 -26.36 -7.39
N TRP A 301 24.15 -25.62 -6.62
CA TRP A 301 22.69 -25.63 -6.72
C TRP A 301 22.17 -24.64 -7.77
N THR A 302 20.86 -24.68 -8.00
CA THR A 302 20.15 -23.89 -9.00
C THR A 302 19.02 -23.09 -8.39
N ASP A 303 18.79 -21.89 -8.91
CA ASP A 303 17.66 -21.04 -8.54
C ASP A 303 16.55 -21.12 -9.60
N THR A 304 15.31 -20.85 -9.20
CA THR A 304 14.15 -20.79 -10.09
C THR A 304 13.58 -19.38 -10.13
N VAL A 305 13.41 -18.84 -11.33
CA VAL A 305 12.96 -17.45 -11.55
C VAL A 305 11.73 -17.46 -12.45
N SER A 306 10.69 -16.72 -12.06
CA SER A 306 9.46 -16.61 -12.85
C SER A 306 9.68 -15.73 -14.08
N TYR A 307 9.00 -16.05 -15.18
CA TYR A 307 9.21 -15.35 -16.46
C TYR A 307 8.98 -13.84 -16.38
N HIS A 308 7.99 -13.40 -15.62
CA HIS A 308 7.66 -11.98 -15.49
C HIS A 308 8.66 -11.18 -14.67
N GLU A 309 9.62 -11.82 -14.02
CA GLU A 309 10.70 -11.15 -13.29
C GLU A 309 11.96 -10.95 -14.14
N LEU A 310 11.99 -11.54 -15.34
CA LEU A 310 13.09 -11.39 -16.28
C LEU A 310 13.03 -10.02 -16.97
N SER A 311 14.18 -9.37 -17.10
CA SER A 311 14.32 -8.05 -17.73
C SER A 311 15.05 -8.08 -19.08
N GLY A 312 15.38 -9.27 -19.57
CA GLY A 312 16.10 -9.46 -20.84
C GLY A 312 16.25 -10.93 -21.21
N HIS A 313 16.40 -11.18 -22.50
CA HIS A 313 16.63 -12.51 -23.09
C HIS A 313 17.56 -12.38 -24.30
N GLN A 314 18.50 -13.30 -24.43
CA GLN A 314 19.39 -13.45 -25.57
C GLN A 314 19.45 -14.93 -25.96
N PRO A 315 19.16 -15.27 -27.22
CA PRO A 315 19.33 -16.64 -27.71
C PRO A 315 20.78 -17.11 -27.56
N LYS A 316 20.97 -18.41 -27.34
CA LYS A 316 22.32 -18.99 -27.38
C LYS A 316 22.99 -18.69 -28.73
N ALA A 317 24.20 -18.15 -28.70
CA ALA A 317 25.01 -17.99 -29.90
C ALA A 317 25.33 -19.38 -30.49
N PHE A 318 25.09 -19.55 -31.78
CA PHE A 318 25.37 -20.78 -32.53
C PHE A 318 26.87 -21.06 -32.63
#